data_AF-A0A3D9HYB9-F1
#
_entry.id   AF-A0A3D9HYB9-F1
#
_cell.length_a   1.000
_cell.length_b   1.000
_cell.length_c   1.000
_cell.angle_alpha   90.00
_cell.angle_beta   90.00
_cell.angle_gamma   90.00
#
_symmetry.space_group_name_H-M   'P 1'
#
loop_
_entity.id
_entity.type
_entity.pdbx_description
1 polymer ?
#
loop_
_entity_poly.entity_id
_entity_poly.type
_entity_poly.pdbx_seq_one_letter_code
_entity_poly.pdbx_strand_id
1 'polypeptide(L)'
;MADMKCNVAVVLMHDHLDGDLAREEVIQLQQHLVQCPSCYARYESLERTDALVKALPIEKAPDYLSDKIMKSLPSPRRPAAWTSWVRRHPAVSAAAIFLVVMLSSFVSMWNQSQELSVSGPDLEHVIIEGKKVIVPAGQKVTGDLTVVNGDVQVLGDLDGNLTVIDGNLTPLASTAHIAGEIKTIDRAVDWFWYKVSSYFGTLAYGS
;
A
#
# COMPACT_ATOMS: atom_id res chain seq x y z
N MET A 1 1.57 19.64 68.72
CA MET A 1 1.36 18.37 67.99
C MET A 1 -0.11 18.30 67.67
N ALA A 2 -0.46 18.23 66.38
CA ALA A 2 -1.85 18.23 65.96
C ALA A 2 -2.50 16.93 66.44
N ASP A 3 -3.41 17.04 67.39
CA ASP A 3 -4.20 15.92 67.86
C ASP A 3 -5.17 15.54 66.74
N MET A 4 -4.94 14.37 66.12
CA MET A 4 -5.81 13.83 65.09
C MET A 4 -7.18 13.58 65.71
N LYS A 5 -8.24 14.09 65.08
CA LYS A 5 -9.60 13.86 65.58
C LYS A 5 -9.99 12.40 65.36
N CYS A 6 -10.70 11.82 66.33
CA CYS A 6 -11.11 10.40 66.28
C CYS A 6 -11.95 10.05 65.04
N ASN A 7 -12.74 10.98 64.50
CA ASN A 7 -13.49 10.76 63.27
C ASN A 7 -12.58 10.58 62.04
N VAL A 8 -11.45 11.29 61.99
CA VAL A 8 -10.44 11.15 60.93
C VAL A 8 -9.71 9.82 61.11
N ALA A 9 -9.35 9.47 62.34
CA ALA A 9 -8.71 8.19 62.64
C ALA A 9 -9.56 7.00 62.17
N VAL A 10 -10.88 7.03 62.36
CA VAL A 10 -11.78 5.96 61.90
C VAL A 10 -11.75 5.78 60.38
N VAL A 11 -11.66 6.86 59.61
CA VAL A 11 -11.53 6.76 58.14
C VAL A 11 -10.19 6.11 57.78
N LEU A 12 -9.10 6.61 58.37
CA LEU A 12 -7.75 6.08 58.11
C LEU A 12 -7.59 4.61 58.54
N MET A 13 -8.35 4.14 59.53
CA MET A 13 -8.37 2.71 59.90
C MET A 13 -8.86 1.83 58.75
N HIS A 14 -9.88 2.27 58.00
CA HIS A 14 -10.41 1.51 56.86
C HIS A 14 -9.42 1.52 55.70
N ASP A 15 -8.93 2.69 55.32
CA ASP A 15 -7.92 2.84 54.26
C ASP A 15 -6.64 2.03 54.58
N HIS A 16 -6.27 1.94 55.86
CA HIS A 16 -5.16 1.09 56.31
C HIS A 16 -5.43 -0.41 56.11
N LEU A 17 -6.64 -0.89 56.43
CA LEU A 17 -7.02 -2.30 56.26
C LEU A 17 -7.16 -2.68 54.78
N ASP A 18 -7.55 -1.73 53.94
CA ASP A 18 -7.65 -1.88 52.49
C ASP A 18 -6.27 -1.81 51.79
N GLY A 19 -5.25 -1.30 52.49
CA GLY A 19 -3.88 -1.18 51.99
C GLY A 19 -3.61 0.09 51.16
N ASP A 20 -4.52 1.05 51.20
CA ASP A 20 -4.51 2.29 50.40
C ASP A 20 -3.91 3.50 51.15
N LEU A 21 -3.35 3.30 52.34
CA LEU A 21 -2.87 4.37 53.21
C LEU A 21 -1.39 4.74 52.97
N ALA A 22 -1.08 6.03 52.86
CA ALA A 22 0.30 6.51 52.70
C ALA A 22 1.14 6.35 53.98
N ARG A 23 2.46 6.23 53.85
CA ARG A 23 3.36 5.90 54.97
C ARG A 23 3.30 6.93 56.10
N GLU A 24 3.19 8.20 55.76
CA GLU A 24 3.11 9.30 56.72
C GLU A 24 1.81 9.24 57.53
N GLU A 25 0.70 8.87 56.89
CA GLU A 25 -0.62 8.75 57.51
C GLU A 25 -0.71 7.53 58.41
N VAL A 26 -0.05 6.41 58.04
CA VAL A 26 0.11 5.24 58.91
C VAL A 26 0.76 5.63 60.24
N ILE A 27 1.83 6.43 60.20
CA ILE A 27 2.54 6.86 61.41
C ILE A 27 1.63 7.74 62.27
N GLN A 28 0.88 8.65 61.67
CA GLN A 28 -0.07 9.50 62.40
C GLN A 28 -1.21 8.70 63.03
N LEU A 29 -1.76 7.72 62.30
CA LEU A 29 -2.78 6.81 62.81
C LEU A 29 -2.24 6.01 64.01
N GLN A 30 -1.05 5.42 63.87
CA GLN A 30 -0.41 4.66 64.96
C GLN A 30 -0.18 5.52 66.21
N GLN A 31 0.26 6.77 66.04
CA GLN A 31 0.40 7.72 67.15
C GLN A 31 -0.94 7.98 67.85
N HIS A 32 -2.03 8.15 67.08
CA HIS A 32 -3.36 8.34 67.64
C HIS A 32 -3.88 7.10 68.38
N LEU A 33 -3.65 5.90 67.84
CA LEU A 33 -4.05 4.63 68.47
C LEU A 33 -3.36 4.43 69.84
N VAL A 34 -2.10 4.84 69.98
CA VAL A 34 -1.38 4.81 71.28
C VAL A 34 -1.99 5.79 72.29
N GLN A 35 -2.46 6.95 71.83
CA GLN A 35 -2.99 8.01 72.68
C GLN A 35 -4.48 7.84 73.03
N CYS A 36 -5.25 7.13 72.20
CA CYS A 36 -6.69 6.98 72.33
C CYS A 36 -7.12 5.49 72.45
N PRO A 37 -7.34 4.99 73.69
CA PRO A 37 -7.74 3.59 73.92
C PRO A 37 -9.05 3.18 73.23
N SER A 38 -10.00 4.11 73.08
CA SER A 38 -11.28 3.85 72.41
C SER A 38 -11.11 3.56 70.92
N CYS A 39 -10.22 4.30 70.25
CA CYS A 39 -9.88 4.08 68.85
C CYS A 39 -9.06 2.81 68.67
N TYR A 40 -8.16 2.50 69.61
CA TYR A 40 -7.42 1.23 69.62
C TYR A 40 -8.33 0.00 69.73
N ALA A 41 -9.27 -0.01 70.69
CA ALA A 41 -10.21 -1.11 70.84
C ALA A 41 -11.09 -1.31 69.59
N ARG A 42 -11.49 -0.21 68.94
CA ARG A 42 -12.22 -0.27 67.67
C ARG A 42 -11.36 -0.85 66.55
N TYR A 43 -10.13 -0.39 66.40
CA TYR A 43 -9.22 -0.89 65.39
C TYR A 43 -8.95 -2.40 65.56
N GLU A 44 -8.70 -2.84 66.79
CA GLU A 44 -8.52 -4.27 67.09
C GLU A 44 -9.75 -5.10 66.73
N SER A 45 -10.97 -4.59 66.99
CA SER A 45 -12.20 -5.29 66.59
C SER A 45 -12.35 -5.42 65.07
N LEU A 46 -11.92 -4.40 64.31
CA LEU A 46 -11.94 -4.41 62.85
C LEU A 46 -10.89 -5.39 62.29
N GLU A 47 -9.68 -5.38 62.85
CA GLU A 47 -8.60 -6.28 62.46
C GLU A 47 -8.97 -7.75 62.70
N ARG A 48 -9.60 -8.06 63.84
CA ARG A 48 -10.13 -9.41 64.11
C ARG A 48 -11.21 -9.81 63.10
N THR A 49 -12.08 -8.87 62.71
CA THR A 49 -13.15 -9.14 61.74
C THR A 49 -12.56 -9.39 60.35
N ASP A 50 -11.61 -8.57 59.91
CA ASP A 50 -10.89 -8.73 58.66
C ASP A 50 -10.14 -10.08 58.61
N ALA A 51 -9.46 -10.46 59.69
CA ALA A 51 -8.80 -11.76 59.82
C ALA A 51 -9.78 -12.94 59.71
N LEU A 52 -10.97 -12.83 60.33
CA LEU A 52 -12.02 -13.85 60.22
C LEU A 52 -12.54 -13.99 58.78
N VAL A 53 -12.75 -12.87 58.07
CA VAL A 53 -13.18 -12.89 56.68
C VAL A 53 -12.11 -13.51 55.78
N LYS A 54 -10.84 -13.15 55.98
CA LYS A 54 -9.70 -13.72 55.24
C LYS A 54 -9.47 -15.21 55.51
N ALA A 55 -9.90 -15.70 56.68
CA ALA A 55 -9.84 -17.12 57.03
C ALA A 55 -10.96 -17.97 56.40
N LEU A 56 -11.96 -17.34 55.77
CA LEU A 56 -13.01 -18.08 55.07
C LEU A 56 -12.43 -18.84 53.87
N PRO A 57 -12.96 -20.05 53.58
CA PRO A 57 -12.52 -20.80 52.41
C PRO A 57 -12.84 -20.01 51.14
N ILE A 58 -11.82 -19.80 50.32
CA ILE A 58 -11.99 -19.20 49.00
C ILE A 58 -12.63 -20.26 48.10
N GLU A 59 -13.87 -20.03 47.69
CA GLU A 59 -14.55 -20.88 46.72
C GLU A 59 -13.80 -20.86 45.40
N LYS A 60 -13.53 -22.04 44.83
CA LYS A 60 -12.82 -22.12 43.55
C LYS A 60 -13.72 -21.52 42.46
N ALA A 61 -13.20 -20.52 41.74
CA ALA A 61 -13.89 -20.00 40.57
C ALA A 61 -14.12 -21.13 39.53
N PRO A 62 -15.26 -21.14 38.82
CA PRO A 62 -15.52 -22.12 37.77
C PRO A 62 -14.45 -22.06 36.68
N ASP A 63 -14.03 -23.21 36.16
CA ASP A 63 -12.93 -23.31 35.17
C ASP A 63 -13.22 -22.51 33.87
N TYR A 64 -14.50 -22.25 33.56
CA TYR A 64 -14.92 -21.47 32.38
C TYR A 64 -14.91 -19.94 32.59
N LEU A 65 -14.73 -19.46 33.82
CA LEU A 65 -14.85 -18.03 34.13
C LEU A 65 -13.74 -17.21 33.47
N SER A 66 -12.50 -17.72 33.49
CA SER A 66 -11.35 -17.09 32.84
C SER A 66 -11.59 -16.90 31.35
N ASP A 67 -12.07 -17.94 30.68
CA ASP A 67 -12.32 -17.92 29.24
C ASP A 67 -13.46 -16.96 28.89
N LYS A 68 -14.50 -16.92 29.72
CA LYS A 68 -15.63 -16.00 29.55
C LYS A 68 -15.17 -14.55 29.70
N ILE A 69 -14.34 -14.25 30.70
CA ILE A 69 -13.77 -12.91 30.91
C ILE A 69 -12.89 -12.53 29.72
N MET A 70 -11.96 -13.39 29.30
CA MET A 70 -11.05 -13.11 28.18
C MET A 70 -11.79 -12.85 26.87
N LYS A 71 -12.91 -13.54 26.62
CA LYS A 71 -13.77 -13.30 25.45
C LYS A 71 -14.58 -12.00 25.54
N SER A 72 -14.89 -11.54 26.75
CA SER A 72 -15.63 -10.29 26.98
C SER A 72 -14.75 -9.04 26.92
N LEU A 73 -13.43 -9.20 26.96
CA LEU A 73 -12.50 -8.09 26.82
C LEU A 73 -12.53 -7.56 25.38
N PRO A 74 -12.59 -6.24 25.18
CA PRO A 74 -12.48 -5.66 23.85
C PRO A 74 -11.14 -6.05 23.23
N SER A 75 -11.16 -6.59 22.01
CA SER A 75 -9.93 -6.94 21.29
C SER A 75 -9.04 -5.70 21.19
N PRO A 76 -7.72 -5.82 21.44
CA PRO A 76 -6.81 -4.71 21.19
C PRO A 76 -6.96 -4.26 19.74
N ARG A 77 -6.97 -2.94 19.52
CA ARG A 77 -7.00 -2.35 18.18
C ARG A 77 -5.74 -2.80 17.44
N ARG A 78 -5.87 -3.84 16.61
CA ARG A 78 -4.77 -4.30 15.76
C ARG A 78 -4.54 -3.19 14.72
N PRO A 79 -3.33 -2.64 14.59
CA PRO A 79 -3.05 -1.70 13.50
C PRO A 79 -3.35 -2.40 12.18
N ALA A 80 -3.92 -1.65 11.22
CA ALA A 80 -4.26 -2.19 9.92
C ALA A 80 -3.05 -2.93 9.32
N ALA A 81 -3.28 -4.15 8.81
CA ALA A 81 -2.21 -5.07 8.40
C ALA A 81 -1.21 -4.41 7.44
N TRP A 82 -1.71 -3.58 6.51
CA TRP A 82 -0.90 -2.83 5.54
C TRP A 82 0.12 -1.87 6.21
N THR A 83 -0.27 -1.17 7.29
CA THR A 83 0.57 -0.20 7.99
C THR A 83 1.67 -0.91 8.77
N SER A 84 1.35 -2.07 9.34
CA SER A 84 2.34 -2.90 10.03
C SER A 84 3.36 -3.52 9.07
N TRP A 85 2.95 -3.88 7.85
CA TRP A 85 3.82 -4.47 6.84
C TRP A 85 4.81 -3.44 6.26
N VAL A 86 4.32 -2.25 5.90
CA VAL A 86 5.18 -1.14 5.44
C VAL A 86 6.20 -0.75 6.51
N ARG A 87 5.80 -0.70 7.78
CA ARG A 87 6.72 -0.43 8.91
C ARG A 87 7.75 -1.53 9.14
N ARG A 88 7.40 -2.80 8.89
CA ARG A 88 8.33 -3.93 9.06
C ARG A 88 9.32 -4.05 7.90
N HIS A 89 8.97 -3.58 6.71
CA HIS A 89 9.82 -3.67 5.52
C HIS A 89 10.00 -2.31 4.82
N PRO A 90 10.70 -1.35 5.47
CA PRO A 90 10.93 -0.02 4.91
C PRO A 90 11.74 -0.06 3.61
N ALA A 91 12.71 -0.98 3.49
CA ALA A 91 13.55 -1.12 2.29
C ALA A 91 12.75 -1.59 1.07
N VAL A 92 11.86 -2.57 1.23
CA VAL A 92 11.00 -3.09 0.14
C VAL A 92 10.02 -2.02 -0.32
N SER A 93 9.45 -1.28 0.63
CA SER A 93 8.52 -0.18 0.36
C SER A 93 9.19 0.93 -0.47
N ALA A 94 10.40 1.33 -0.09
CA ALA A 94 11.18 2.33 -0.82
C ALA A 94 11.58 1.84 -2.22
N ALA A 95 12.00 0.58 -2.34
CA ALA A 95 12.37 -0.02 -3.64
C ALA A 95 11.17 -0.08 -4.61
N ALA A 96 9.96 -0.40 -4.11
CA ALA A 96 8.76 -0.41 -4.93
C ALA A 96 8.42 0.99 -5.46
N ILE A 97 8.48 2.02 -4.61
CA ILE A 97 8.26 3.42 -5.04
C ILE A 97 9.33 3.83 -6.05
N PHE A 98 10.60 3.52 -5.80
CA PHE A 98 11.69 3.81 -6.72
C PHE A 98 11.47 3.15 -8.10
N LEU A 99 11.07 1.89 -8.12
CA LEU A 99 10.74 1.20 -9.37
C LEU A 99 9.56 1.83 -10.10
N VAL A 100 8.50 2.21 -9.39
CA VAL A 100 7.35 2.89 -10.00
C VAL A 100 7.78 4.21 -10.62
N VAL A 101 8.58 5.01 -9.91
CA VAL A 101 9.10 6.28 -10.43
C VAL A 101 10.01 6.03 -11.64
N MET A 102 10.98 5.11 -11.54
CA MET A 102 11.89 4.77 -12.63
C MET A 102 11.14 4.26 -13.87
N LEU A 103 10.15 3.38 -13.69
CA LEU A 103 9.30 2.89 -14.78
C LEU A 103 8.49 4.03 -15.40
N SER A 104 7.92 4.93 -14.59
CA SER A 104 7.19 6.08 -15.11
C SER A 104 8.07 7.02 -15.94
N SER A 105 9.31 7.27 -15.49
CA SER A 105 10.29 8.06 -16.23
C SER A 105 10.70 7.36 -17.53
N PHE A 106 10.92 6.05 -17.50
CA PHE A 106 11.26 5.27 -18.68
C PHE A 106 10.14 5.27 -19.73
N VAL A 107 8.89 5.08 -19.31
CA VAL A 107 7.71 5.15 -20.19
C VAL A 107 7.56 6.54 -20.80
N SER A 108 7.76 7.61 -20.00
CA SER A 108 7.71 8.98 -20.51
C SER A 108 8.78 9.26 -21.56
N MET A 109 10.01 8.75 -21.37
CA MET A 109 11.10 8.88 -22.33
C MET A 109 10.81 8.11 -23.62
N TRP A 110 10.24 6.91 -23.52
CA TRP A 110 9.87 6.08 -24.68
C TRP A 110 8.82 6.78 -25.56
N ASN A 111 7.83 7.43 -24.95
CA ASN A 111 6.78 8.15 -25.66
C ASN A 111 7.32 9.31 -26.53
N GLN A 112 8.47 9.91 -26.18
CA GLN A 112 9.12 10.96 -26.97
C GLN A 112 9.61 10.45 -28.34
N SER A 113 9.91 9.15 -28.47
CA SER A 113 10.46 8.56 -29.70
C SER A 113 9.41 8.11 -30.73
N GLN A 114 8.12 8.27 -30.44
CA GLN A 114 7.02 7.91 -31.34
C GLN A 114 6.63 9.05 -32.32
N GLU A 115 7.55 9.96 -32.62
CA GLU A 115 7.32 11.04 -33.59
C GLU A 115 7.36 10.47 -35.03
N LEU A 116 6.47 10.96 -35.89
CA LEU A 116 6.39 10.55 -37.30
C LEU A 116 7.70 10.93 -38.01
N SER A 117 8.39 9.95 -38.60
CA SER A 117 9.58 10.19 -39.40
C SER A 117 9.38 9.71 -40.83
N VAL A 118 9.65 10.59 -41.79
CA VAL A 118 9.57 10.31 -43.23
C VAL A 118 10.94 10.57 -43.85
N SER A 119 11.52 9.57 -44.49
CA SER A 119 12.82 9.68 -45.16
C SER A 119 12.71 9.26 -46.62
N GLY A 120 13.20 10.10 -47.53
CA GLY A 120 13.23 9.85 -48.97
C GLY A 120 13.98 10.95 -49.73
N PRO A 121 14.52 10.66 -50.92
CA PRO A 121 15.28 11.63 -51.73
C PRO A 121 14.40 12.69 -52.41
N ASP A 122 13.09 12.44 -52.54
CA ASP A 122 12.14 13.34 -53.22
C ASP A 122 10.85 13.48 -52.40
N LEU A 123 10.88 14.42 -51.45
CA LEU A 123 9.81 14.67 -50.46
C LEU A 123 8.90 15.84 -50.84
N GLU A 124 9.20 16.56 -51.92
CA GLU A 124 8.51 17.81 -52.32
C GLU A 124 7.03 17.59 -52.70
N HIS A 125 6.69 16.34 -53.04
CA HIS A 125 5.41 15.90 -53.58
C HIS A 125 4.56 15.09 -52.58
N VAL A 126 5.04 14.94 -51.34
CA VAL A 126 4.41 14.12 -50.30
C VAL A 126 3.64 15.02 -49.32
N ILE A 127 2.35 14.75 -49.12
CA ILE A 127 1.49 15.52 -48.21
C ILE A 127 1.48 14.82 -46.85
N ILE A 128 1.89 15.56 -45.81
CA ILE A 128 1.90 15.07 -44.42
C ILE A 128 0.69 15.66 -43.69
N GLU A 129 -0.31 14.82 -43.41
CA GLU A 129 -1.49 15.17 -42.61
C GLU A 129 -1.42 14.48 -41.24
N GLY A 130 -0.84 15.15 -40.25
CA GLY A 130 -0.70 14.62 -38.89
C GLY A 130 0.21 13.40 -38.83
N LYS A 131 -0.36 12.20 -38.66
CA LYS A 131 0.36 10.90 -38.68
C LYS A 131 0.29 10.18 -40.03
N LYS A 132 -0.34 10.80 -41.05
CA LYS A 132 -0.60 10.18 -42.33
C LYS A 132 0.27 10.77 -43.43
N VAL A 133 0.96 9.91 -44.15
CA VAL A 133 1.85 10.25 -45.28
C VAL A 133 1.11 9.86 -46.56
N ILE A 134 0.78 10.86 -47.39
CA ILE A 134 -0.04 10.69 -48.58
C ILE A 134 0.79 10.99 -49.82
N VAL A 135 0.86 10.03 -50.74
CA VAL A 135 1.35 10.23 -52.11
C VAL A 135 0.14 10.49 -53.01
N PRO A 136 -0.09 11.74 -53.48
CA PRO A 136 -1.29 12.12 -54.21
C PRO A 136 -1.33 11.52 -55.63
N ALA A 137 -2.55 11.36 -56.18
CA ALA A 137 -2.75 10.81 -57.51
C ALA A 137 -2.15 11.71 -58.61
N GLY A 138 -1.45 11.11 -59.58
CA GLY A 138 -0.82 11.82 -60.70
C GLY A 138 0.57 12.39 -60.42
N GLN A 139 1.13 12.18 -59.23
CA GLN A 139 2.52 12.51 -58.91
C GLN A 139 3.36 11.23 -58.85
N LYS A 140 4.57 11.31 -59.40
CA LYS A 140 5.53 10.20 -59.44
C LYS A 140 6.67 10.51 -58.47
N VAL A 141 6.77 9.75 -57.38
CA VAL A 141 7.87 9.86 -56.42
C VAL A 141 8.94 8.84 -56.80
N THR A 142 10.16 9.32 -57.07
CA THR A 142 11.29 8.45 -57.42
C THR A 142 12.23 8.26 -56.24
N GLY A 143 12.54 7.00 -55.91
CA GLY A 143 13.41 6.62 -54.79
C GLY A 143 12.67 5.96 -53.63
N ASP A 144 13.45 5.38 -52.72
CA ASP A 144 12.92 4.61 -51.59
C ASP A 144 12.28 5.52 -50.54
N LEU A 145 11.06 5.18 -50.11
CA LEU A 145 10.31 5.90 -49.08
C LEU A 145 10.23 5.07 -47.81
N THR A 146 10.71 5.63 -46.69
CA THR A 146 10.62 5.01 -45.37
C THR A 146 9.74 5.85 -44.46
N VAL A 147 8.69 5.25 -43.91
CA VAL A 147 7.78 5.88 -42.96
C VAL A 147 7.81 5.12 -41.63
N VAL A 148 8.06 5.85 -40.55
CA VAL A 148 8.16 5.31 -39.18
C VAL A 148 7.09 5.95 -38.30
N ASN A 149 6.35 5.14 -37.53
CA ASN A 149 5.27 5.58 -36.64
C ASN A 149 4.13 6.36 -37.35
N GLY A 150 3.81 5.99 -38.59
CA GLY A 150 2.85 6.70 -39.46
C GLY A 150 2.05 5.83 -40.40
N ASP A 151 0.85 6.30 -40.75
CA ASP A 151 -0.03 5.64 -41.72
C ASP A 151 0.33 6.09 -43.13
N VAL A 152 0.43 5.16 -44.07
CA VAL A 152 0.77 5.49 -45.46
C VAL A 152 -0.43 5.27 -46.38
N GLN A 153 -0.68 6.24 -47.25
CA GLN A 153 -1.66 6.14 -48.33
C GLN A 153 -1.01 6.49 -49.67
N VAL A 154 -0.96 5.50 -50.57
CA VAL A 154 -0.42 5.68 -51.92
C VAL A 154 -1.59 5.76 -52.90
N LEU A 155 -1.79 6.95 -53.49
CA LEU A 155 -2.80 7.21 -54.53
C LEU A 155 -2.16 7.46 -55.92
N GLY A 156 -0.86 7.75 -55.97
CA GLY A 156 -0.05 7.97 -57.17
C GLY A 156 0.97 6.86 -57.45
N ASP A 157 2.02 7.20 -58.21
CA ASP A 157 3.05 6.25 -58.64
C ASP A 157 4.31 6.38 -57.77
N LEU A 158 4.77 5.27 -57.22
CA LEU A 158 6.01 5.19 -56.44
C LEU A 158 7.02 4.28 -57.14
N ASP A 159 8.12 4.89 -57.59
CA ASP A 159 9.20 4.24 -58.34
C ASP A 159 10.39 3.96 -57.40
N GLY A 160 10.18 3.00 -56.49
CA GLY A 160 11.11 2.66 -55.41
C GLY A 160 10.49 1.67 -54.43
N ASN A 161 11.21 1.35 -53.34
CA ASN A 161 10.72 0.48 -52.27
C ASN A 161 9.99 1.30 -51.19
N LEU A 162 8.92 0.73 -50.64
CA LEU A 162 8.19 1.30 -49.52
C LEU A 162 8.44 0.47 -48.26
N THR A 163 9.06 1.10 -47.25
CA THR A 163 9.29 0.48 -45.94
C THR A 163 8.45 1.19 -44.88
N VAL A 164 7.59 0.44 -44.19
CA VAL A 164 6.75 0.96 -43.11
C VAL A 164 7.11 0.25 -41.80
N ILE A 165 7.46 1.04 -40.79
CA ILE A 165 7.91 0.57 -39.47
C ILE A 165 6.95 1.11 -38.42
N ASP A 166 6.28 0.21 -37.69
CA ASP A 166 5.29 0.53 -36.65
C ASP A 166 4.19 1.51 -37.15
N GLY A 167 3.59 1.23 -38.31
CA GLY A 167 2.59 2.08 -38.98
C GLY A 167 1.64 1.28 -39.88
N ASN A 168 0.46 1.84 -40.21
CA ASN A 168 -0.56 1.09 -40.95
C ASN A 168 -0.58 1.45 -42.46
N LEU A 169 -0.72 0.44 -43.32
CA LEU A 169 -0.86 0.63 -44.76
C LEU A 169 -2.34 0.65 -45.14
N THR A 170 -2.82 1.78 -45.70
CA THR A 170 -4.15 1.80 -46.29
C THR A 170 -4.14 1.13 -47.67
N PRO A 171 -5.19 0.36 -48.04
CA PRO A 171 -5.20 -0.40 -49.30
C PRO A 171 -5.00 0.52 -50.51
N LEU A 172 -4.17 0.05 -51.45
CA LEU A 172 -3.86 0.73 -52.71
C LEU A 172 -5.14 1.08 -53.49
N ALA A 173 -5.24 2.33 -53.95
CA ALA A 173 -6.30 2.71 -54.88
C ALA A 173 -6.08 2.04 -56.25
N SER A 174 -7.13 1.81 -57.02
CA SER A 174 -7.06 1.14 -58.34
C SER A 174 -6.18 1.85 -59.40
N THR A 175 -5.69 3.05 -59.10
CA THR A 175 -4.79 3.87 -59.93
C THR A 175 -3.36 3.97 -59.40
N ALA A 176 -3.04 3.33 -58.27
CA ALA A 176 -1.73 3.42 -57.64
C ALA A 176 -0.82 2.26 -58.10
N HIS A 177 0.42 2.57 -58.49
CA HIS A 177 1.42 1.58 -58.87
C HIS A 177 2.69 1.73 -58.02
N ILE A 178 3.12 0.65 -57.36
CA ILE A 178 4.40 0.58 -56.63
C ILE A 178 5.34 -0.31 -57.44
N ALA A 179 6.49 0.23 -57.86
CA ALA A 179 7.46 -0.50 -58.67
C ALA A 179 8.34 -1.47 -57.86
N GLY A 180 8.49 -1.25 -56.55
CA GLY A 180 9.38 -2.01 -55.66
C GLY A 180 8.69 -2.92 -54.65
N GLU A 181 9.46 -3.41 -53.67
CA GLU A 181 9.02 -4.33 -52.61
C GLU A 181 8.37 -3.58 -51.43
N ILE A 182 7.30 -4.13 -50.86
CA ILE A 182 6.64 -3.60 -49.66
C ILE A 182 7.11 -4.37 -48.44
N LYS A 183 7.72 -3.69 -47.47
CA LYS A 183 8.15 -4.30 -46.18
C LYS A 183 7.47 -3.61 -45.00
N THR A 184 6.67 -4.37 -44.25
CA THR A 184 6.05 -3.96 -42.99
C THR A 184 6.76 -4.64 -41.83
N ILE A 185 7.26 -3.87 -40.87
CA ILE A 185 7.94 -4.38 -39.68
C ILE A 185 7.11 -3.99 -38.44
N ASP A 186 6.36 -4.96 -37.91
CA ASP A 186 5.63 -4.85 -36.64
C ASP A 186 6.34 -5.70 -35.59
N ARG A 187 6.96 -5.07 -34.57
CA ARG A 187 7.86 -5.81 -33.66
C ARG A 187 7.44 -5.81 -32.18
N ALA A 188 6.51 -4.95 -31.77
CA ALA A 188 6.31 -4.67 -30.34
C ALA A 188 5.16 -5.43 -29.65
N VAL A 189 4.11 -5.84 -30.38
CA VAL A 189 2.84 -6.23 -29.72
C VAL A 189 2.71 -7.74 -29.50
N ASP A 190 3.02 -8.57 -30.50
CA ASP A 190 2.86 -10.03 -30.38
C ASP A 190 3.83 -10.67 -29.37
N TRP A 191 5.07 -10.20 -29.34
CA TRP A 191 6.09 -10.71 -28.41
C TRP A 191 5.80 -10.37 -26.95
N PHE A 192 5.16 -9.22 -26.69
CA PHE A 192 4.77 -8.79 -25.36
C PHE A 192 3.65 -9.67 -24.80
N TRP A 193 2.59 -9.92 -25.58
CA TRP A 193 1.47 -10.78 -25.18
C TRP A 193 1.89 -12.26 -24.97
N TYR A 194 2.78 -12.77 -25.81
CA TYR A 194 3.35 -14.11 -25.64
C TYR A 194 4.11 -14.26 -24.32
N LYS A 195 4.86 -13.23 -23.90
CA LYS A 195 5.64 -13.28 -22.66
C LYS A 195 4.78 -13.09 -21.42
N VAL A 196 3.75 -12.25 -21.48
CA VAL A 196 2.81 -12.06 -20.37
C VAL A 196 2.00 -13.34 -20.12
N SER A 197 1.44 -13.94 -21.17
CA SER A 197 0.65 -15.18 -21.05
C SER A 197 1.47 -16.36 -20.51
N SER A 198 2.76 -16.47 -20.86
CA SER A 198 3.61 -17.55 -20.37
C SER A 198 3.90 -17.47 -18.87
N TYR A 199 4.10 -16.28 -18.30
CA TYR A 199 4.29 -16.10 -16.86
C TYR A 199 3.00 -16.34 -16.05
N PHE A 200 1.83 -15.98 -16.59
CA PHE A 200 0.55 -16.27 -15.93
C PHE A 200 0.13 -17.73 -16.04
N GLY A 201 0.47 -18.41 -17.16
CA GLY A 201 0.24 -19.85 -17.33
C GLY A 201 0.97 -20.70 -16.29
N THR A 202 2.20 -20.33 -15.92
CA THR A 202 2.98 -21.03 -14.90
C THR A 202 2.47 -20.88 -13.47
N LEU A 203 1.62 -19.90 -13.18
CA LEU A 203 1.01 -19.71 -11.85
C LEU A 203 -0.37 -20.38 -11.72
N ALA A 204 -1.04 -20.69 -12.83
CA ALA A 204 -2.34 -21.35 -12.84
C ALA A 204 -2.25 -22.89 -12.86
N TYR A 205 -1.11 -23.45 -13.27
CA TYR A 205 -0.82 -24.90 -13.27
C TYR A 205 0.54 -25.17 -12.63
N GLY A 206 0.60 -25.07 -11.31
CA GLY A 206 1.79 -25.35 -10.52
C GLY A 206 1.41 -25.70 -9.09
N SER A 207 0.95 -26.94 -8.89
CA SER A 207 0.98 -27.65 -7.62
C SER A 207 2.40 -28.05 -7.26
#